data_AF-D3GWY0-F1
#
_entry.id   AF-D3GWY0-F1
#
_cell.length_a   1.000
_cell.length_b   1.000
_cell.length_c   1.000
_cell.angle_alpha   90.00
_cell.angle_beta   90.00
_cell.angle_gamma   90.00
#
_symmetry.space_group_name_H-M   'P 1'
#
loop_
_entity.id
_entity.type
_entity.pdbx_description
1 polymer ?
#
loop_
_entity_poly.entity_id
_entity_poly.type
_entity_poly.pdbx_seq_one_letter_code
_entity_poly.pdbx_strand_id
1 'polypeptide(L)'
;MDIQKSFTESKILKVAIVDDDLSDLITMDDLNTIDKDIASLLGDPSDPDCESYHELLASEGYDLDEIEDLAQPLSNKSIREKAPERLKNAANKIIEFRYDNAKPIRRVKQLLLEAGILEDNIHYYFSPEIPNEEFYDLLVIDYFLVKNSSKHTLPFIKKILSTHEKAPKPLQVILMSTYEAELKAEFRNIRPEIRTSSSRMRIMSKPMSDDDLVYWRSALFQLSSDRQFVDAVEKFVTETISGFQHAAQEQAKRLWELDLQAMDILHEAATSDNDDFCRYVEECLSRQLLTALEECSGIRKSLGVLGESLIKHRANNVIAPVTEIGDSRAAIRTLMRSMEWRGGNTPSMTEFKDPKDRAKWIQKNLRFGMVLKSPDDKRWLNLTQACDLAQTKEDNLNSVSLLLISGSYARPVGRENGQSLVYLNTSLSDAGSEVLCWDVRNVQTPSIFDFAQTFYNGWSITGELRLDQAQSIAALYSSRTLRVGLQKRLSSWCLDGKALFINKLNNSAPSDKIEGTTISGHAMNRGKPDEVHIDKDSMIKLQRDFPNSINKISLKLYMGMQLKPGSKNQEEGILIYCAEKPENIESLRRAINDNDFLNRDVNQNKVVIALWHK
;
A
#
# COMPACT_ATOMS: atom_id res chain seq x y z
N MET A 1 15.91 -11.14 -14.01
CA MET A 1 14.76 -11.23 -14.95
C MET A 1 15.30 -10.90 -16.32
N ASP A 2 14.99 -11.72 -17.32
CA ASP A 2 15.45 -11.52 -18.71
C ASP A 2 14.37 -10.73 -19.48
N ILE A 3 14.60 -9.42 -19.63
CA ILE A 3 13.67 -8.50 -20.31
C ILE A 3 13.59 -8.81 -21.82
N GLN A 4 14.70 -9.23 -22.42
CA GLN A 4 14.77 -9.58 -23.84
C GLN A 4 13.90 -10.79 -24.16
N LYS A 5 14.00 -11.84 -23.33
CA LYS A 5 13.11 -12.99 -23.42
C LYS A 5 11.65 -12.58 -23.28
N SER A 6 11.33 -11.73 -22.31
CA SER A 6 9.95 -11.29 -22.06
C SER A 6 9.36 -10.49 -23.23
N PHE A 7 10.13 -9.59 -23.85
CA PHE A 7 9.70 -8.81 -25.02
C PHE A 7 9.48 -9.70 -26.25
N THR A 8 10.35 -10.67 -26.44
CA THR A 8 10.23 -11.66 -27.52
C THR A 8 8.97 -12.52 -27.34
N GLU A 9 8.72 -13.06 -26.14
CA GLU A 9 7.54 -13.88 -25.85
C GLU A 9 6.23 -13.10 -25.95
N SER A 10 6.23 -11.83 -25.51
CA SER A 10 5.08 -10.93 -25.59
C SER A 10 4.91 -10.25 -26.95
N LYS A 11 5.83 -10.50 -27.89
CA LYS A 11 5.87 -9.91 -29.25
C LYS A 11 5.84 -8.39 -29.25
N ILE A 12 6.57 -7.75 -28.34
CA ILE A 12 6.80 -6.30 -28.40
C ILE A 12 8.01 -6.10 -29.31
N LEU A 13 7.78 -5.60 -30.52
CA LEU A 13 8.80 -5.54 -31.58
C LEU A 13 8.96 -4.13 -32.15
N LYS A 14 7.88 -3.35 -32.23
CA LYS A 14 7.89 -1.99 -32.79
C LYS A 14 7.45 -0.96 -31.75
N VAL A 15 8.24 0.10 -31.60
CA VAL A 15 8.08 1.12 -30.54
C VAL A 15 8.03 2.52 -31.16
N ALA A 16 7.07 3.32 -30.70
CA ALA A 16 7.03 4.76 -30.97
C ALA A 16 7.42 5.53 -29.71
N ILE A 17 8.36 6.46 -29.82
CA ILE A 17 8.73 7.41 -28.78
C ILE A 17 8.27 8.79 -29.22
N VAL A 18 7.42 9.43 -28.42
CA VAL A 18 6.80 10.72 -28.71
C VAL A 18 7.19 11.72 -27.62
N ASP A 19 8.08 12.65 -27.95
CA ASP A 19 8.66 13.61 -26.99
C ASP A 19 9.10 14.87 -27.73
N ASP A 20 8.70 16.05 -27.24
CA ASP A 20 9.03 17.34 -27.87
C ASP A 20 10.50 17.73 -27.67
N ASP A 21 11.17 17.19 -26.64
CA ASP A 21 12.61 17.36 -26.42
C ASP A 21 13.45 16.77 -27.58
N LEU A 22 12.87 15.92 -28.42
CA LEU A 22 13.52 15.33 -29.59
C LEU A 22 13.43 16.20 -30.85
N SER A 23 12.74 17.35 -30.77
CA SER A 23 12.54 18.24 -31.92
C SER A 23 13.82 18.98 -32.29
N ASP A 24 14.22 18.92 -33.55
CA ASP A 24 15.25 19.80 -34.13
C ASP A 24 14.65 21.15 -34.61
N LEU A 25 13.33 21.32 -34.53
CA LEU A 25 12.62 22.51 -35.02
C LEU A 25 12.80 23.71 -34.07
N ILE A 26 13.51 24.73 -34.51
CA ILE A 26 13.74 25.97 -33.76
C ILE A 26 12.63 26.97 -34.11
N THR A 27 11.96 27.53 -33.10
CA THR A 27 10.92 28.55 -33.26
C THR A 27 11.35 29.89 -32.64
N MET A 28 10.64 30.97 -32.98
CA MET A 28 10.87 32.27 -32.34
C MET A 28 10.70 32.23 -30.81
N ASP A 29 9.78 31.42 -30.30
CA ASP A 29 9.56 31.26 -28.85
C ASP A 29 10.80 30.61 -28.18
N ASP A 30 11.46 29.66 -28.84
CA ASP A 30 12.68 29.03 -28.34
C ASP A 30 13.84 30.03 -28.25
N LEU A 31 14.03 30.85 -29.30
CA LEU A 31 15.04 31.90 -29.32
C LEU A 31 14.81 32.92 -28.21
N ASN A 32 13.57 33.36 -28.02
CA ASN A 32 13.17 34.26 -26.94
C ASN A 32 13.46 33.72 -25.53
N THR A 33 13.35 32.40 -25.36
CA THR A 33 13.58 31.75 -24.07
C THR A 33 15.05 31.76 -23.68
N ILE A 34 15.95 31.61 -24.67
CA ILE A 34 17.40 31.59 -24.45
C ILE A 34 18.00 33.00 -24.44
N ASP A 35 17.53 33.86 -25.34
CA ASP A 35 18.00 35.23 -25.48
C ASP A 35 16.88 36.13 -26.03
N LYS A 36 16.31 36.95 -25.14
CA LYS A 36 15.19 37.86 -25.44
C LYS A 36 15.55 38.92 -26.48
N ASP A 37 16.84 39.17 -26.69
CA ASP A 37 17.29 40.19 -27.64
C ASP A 37 17.34 39.65 -29.08
N ILE A 38 17.35 38.31 -29.27
CA ILE A 38 17.36 37.68 -30.61
C ILE A 38 16.04 37.90 -31.34
N ALA A 39 14.90 37.90 -30.66
CA ALA A 39 13.63 38.19 -31.32
C ALA A 39 13.48 39.64 -31.75
N SER A 40 14.11 40.55 -30.99
CA SER A 40 14.20 41.95 -31.40
C SER A 40 15.11 42.10 -32.63
N LEU A 41 16.19 41.32 -32.71
CA LEU A 41 17.09 41.26 -33.86
C LEU A 41 16.36 40.76 -35.13
N LEU A 42 15.68 39.62 -35.06
CA LEU A 42 14.93 39.08 -36.22
C LEU A 42 13.69 39.92 -36.59
N GLY A 43 13.22 40.76 -35.66
CA GLY A 43 12.12 41.70 -35.88
C GLY A 43 12.55 43.09 -36.36
N ASP A 44 13.85 43.38 -36.44
CA ASP A 44 14.40 44.66 -36.91
C ASP A 44 15.05 44.48 -38.29
N PRO A 45 14.37 44.88 -39.39
CA PRO A 45 14.91 44.76 -40.74
C PRO A 45 16.17 45.57 -41.01
N SER A 46 16.54 46.49 -40.10
CA SER A 46 17.74 47.33 -40.21
C SER A 46 18.91 46.83 -39.37
N ASP A 47 18.76 45.71 -38.65
CA ASP A 47 19.86 45.05 -37.97
C ASP A 47 20.78 44.32 -38.99
N PRO A 48 22.11 44.54 -38.95
CA PRO A 48 23.04 43.92 -39.90
C PRO A 48 23.02 42.38 -39.91
N ASP A 49 22.73 41.75 -38.76
CA ASP A 49 22.61 40.30 -38.68
C ASP A 49 21.28 39.83 -39.29
N CYS A 50 20.19 40.62 -39.19
CA CYS A 50 18.92 40.30 -39.84
C CYS A 50 19.04 40.39 -41.38
N GLU A 51 19.65 41.47 -41.90
CA GLU A 51 19.91 41.64 -43.34
C GLU A 51 20.76 40.48 -43.88
N SER A 52 21.87 40.17 -43.20
CA SER A 52 22.76 39.06 -43.57
C SER A 52 22.05 37.70 -43.55
N TYR A 53 21.12 37.51 -42.62
CA TYR A 53 20.33 36.29 -42.52
C TYR A 53 19.28 36.18 -43.64
N HIS A 54 18.60 37.29 -43.99
CA HIS A 54 17.67 37.34 -45.12
C HIS A 54 18.38 37.06 -46.45
N GLU A 55 19.57 37.63 -46.68
CA GLU A 55 20.40 37.34 -47.86
C GLU A 55 20.78 35.85 -47.94
N LEU A 56 21.16 35.25 -46.80
CA LEU A 56 21.45 33.82 -46.72
C LEU A 56 20.22 32.97 -47.10
N LEU A 57 19.06 33.25 -46.52
CA LEU A 57 17.82 32.52 -46.80
C LEU A 57 17.42 32.62 -48.28
N ALA A 58 17.48 33.83 -48.85
CA ALA A 58 17.22 34.04 -50.27
C ALA A 58 18.21 33.28 -51.16
N SER A 59 19.49 33.23 -50.78
CA SER A 59 20.53 32.48 -51.52
C SER A 59 20.35 30.96 -51.49
N GLU A 60 19.73 30.44 -50.43
CA GLU A 60 19.38 29.02 -50.26
C GLU A 60 17.98 28.69 -50.82
N GLY A 61 17.32 29.65 -51.48
CA GLY A 61 16.07 29.46 -52.20
C GLY A 61 14.80 29.55 -51.35
N TYR A 62 14.86 30.15 -50.16
CA TYR A 62 13.68 30.43 -49.35
C TYR A 62 12.99 31.71 -49.83
N ASP A 63 11.66 31.67 -49.90
CA ASP A 63 10.84 32.87 -50.09
C ASP A 63 10.51 33.48 -48.73
N LEU A 64 11.06 34.66 -48.45
CA LEU A 64 10.92 35.32 -47.15
C LEU A 64 9.46 35.73 -46.86
N ASP A 65 8.65 35.95 -47.89
CA ASP A 65 7.24 36.34 -47.73
C ASP A 65 6.34 35.14 -47.34
N GLU A 66 6.79 33.91 -47.57
CA GLU A 66 6.08 32.67 -47.23
C GLU A 66 6.50 32.05 -45.88
N ILE A 67 7.57 32.55 -45.26
CA ILE A 67 8.05 32.04 -43.97
C ILE A 67 7.22 32.63 -42.82
N GLU A 68 6.39 31.81 -42.18
CA GLU A 68 5.61 32.23 -41.01
C GLU A 68 6.48 32.48 -39.75
N ASP A 69 7.55 31.72 -39.58
CA ASP A 69 8.50 31.85 -38.46
C ASP A 69 9.94 31.93 -38.98
N LEU A 70 10.53 33.13 -38.92
CA LEU A 70 11.90 33.39 -39.39
C LEU A 70 12.98 32.59 -38.63
N ALA A 71 12.67 32.01 -37.46
CA ALA A 71 13.60 31.11 -36.77
C ALA A 71 13.61 29.70 -37.35
N GLN A 72 12.52 29.27 -37.99
CA GLN A 72 12.33 27.90 -38.47
C GLN A 72 13.48 27.40 -39.37
N PRO A 73 14.03 28.18 -40.31
CA PRO A 73 15.13 27.71 -41.16
C PRO A 73 16.43 27.42 -40.39
N LEU A 74 16.64 27.99 -39.19
CA LEU A 74 17.80 27.68 -38.32
C LEU A 74 17.79 26.21 -37.83
N SER A 75 16.67 25.52 -37.95
CA SER A 75 16.57 24.07 -37.73
C SER A 75 17.50 23.30 -38.67
N ASN A 76 17.68 23.78 -39.91
CA ASN A 76 18.58 23.17 -40.89
C ASN A 76 20.04 23.47 -40.54
N LYS A 77 20.83 22.42 -40.31
CA LYS A 77 22.25 22.53 -39.95
C LYS A 77 23.05 23.36 -40.98
N SER A 78 22.80 23.20 -42.27
CA SER A 78 23.52 23.92 -43.33
C SER A 78 23.27 25.44 -43.28
N ILE A 79 22.04 25.84 -42.92
CA ILE A 79 21.66 27.25 -42.76
C ILE A 79 22.25 27.79 -41.46
N ARG A 80 22.08 27.04 -40.35
CA ARG A 80 22.60 27.43 -39.03
C ARG A 80 24.10 27.65 -39.00
N GLU A 81 24.88 26.82 -39.70
CA GLU A 81 26.34 26.96 -39.74
C GLU A 81 26.82 28.23 -40.47
N LYS A 82 26.03 28.70 -41.46
CA LYS A 82 26.28 29.91 -42.26
C LYS A 82 25.60 31.16 -41.70
N ALA A 83 24.66 31.01 -40.76
CA ALA A 83 23.95 32.12 -40.13
C ALA A 83 24.90 33.05 -39.36
N PRO A 84 24.53 34.33 -39.18
CA PRO A 84 25.29 35.28 -38.37
C PRO A 84 25.59 34.75 -36.96
N GLU A 85 26.74 35.14 -36.41
CA GLU A 85 27.29 34.56 -35.16
C GLU A 85 26.30 34.62 -33.99
N ARG A 86 25.54 35.71 -33.83
CA ARG A 86 24.55 35.82 -32.74
C ARG A 86 23.42 34.80 -32.90
N LEU A 87 22.85 34.68 -34.10
CA LEU A 87 21.79 33.72 -34.42
C LEU A 87 22.28 32.28 -34.33
N LYS A 88 23.48 32.00 -34.85
CA LYS A 88 24.13 30.69 -34.76
C LYS A 88 24.38 30.28 -33.32
N ASN A 89 24.89 31.19 -32.47
CA ASN A 89 25.13 30.90 -31.06
C ASN A 89 23.82 30.66 -30.29
N ALA A 90 22.77 31.46 -30.54
CA ALA A 90 21.45 31.24 -29.94
C ALA A 90 20.83 29.89 -30.38
N ALA A 91 20.86 29.59 -31.67
CA ALA A 91 20.37 28.32 -32.21
C ALA A 91 21.15 27.11 -31.68
N ASN A 92 22.47 27.21 -31.58
CA ASN A 92 23.30 26.14 -31.00
C ASN A 92 23.01 25.93 -29.51
N LYS A 93 22.81 27.00 -28.73
CA LYS A 93 22.40 26.88 -27.32
C LYS A 93 21.06 26.17 -27.18
N ILE A 94 20.10 26.40 -28.09
CA ILE A 94 18.80 25.70 -28.08
C ILE A 94 19.01 24.21 -28.32
N ILE A 95 19.84 23.86 -29.30
CA ILE A 95 20.12 22.46 -29.64
C ILE A 95 20.87 21.77 -28.51
N GLU A 96 21.86 22.44 -27.90
CA GLU A 96 22.57 21.92 -26.72
C GLU A 96 21.59 21.71 -25.55
N PHE A 97 20.73 22.68 -25.27
CA PHE A 97 19.71 22.59 -24.22
C PHE A 97 18.75 21.41 -24.46
N ARG A 98 18.22 21.26 -25.69
CA ARG A 98 17.37 20.12 -26.06
C ARG A 98 18.13 18.80 -26.05
N TYR A 99 19.39 18.81 -26.48
CA TYR A 99 20.24 17.63 -26.44
C TYR A 99 20.43 17.12 -25.02
N ASP A 100 20.57 18.02 -24.05
CA ASP A 100 20.65 17.68 -22.63
C ASP A 100 19.30 17.23 -22.07
N ASN A 101 18.19 17.89 -22.42
CA ASN A 101 16.85 17.49 -22.00
C ASN A 101 16.40 16.14 -22.58
N ALA A 102 16.86 15.78 -23.79
CA ALA A 102 16.59 14.49 -24.42
C ALA A 102 17.46 13.34 -23.88
N LYS A 103 18.40 13.61 -22.96
CA LYS A 103 19.25 12.59 -22.32
C LYS A 103 18.46 11.42 -21.69
N PRO A 104 17.35 11.65 -20.97
CA PRO A 104 16.52 10.57 -20.43
C PRO A 104 15.92 9.71 -21.53
N ILE A 105 15.56 10.30 -22.67
CA ILE A 105 14.98 9.57 -23.81
C ILE A 105 16.01 8.69 -24.50
N ARG A 106 17.26 9.15 -24.62
CA ARG A 106 18.36 8.30 -25.08
C ARG A 106 18.60 7.11 -24.14
N ARG A 107 18.40 7.29 -22.83
CA ARG A 107 18.45 6.16 -21.88
C ARG A 107 17.30 5.18 -22.09
N VAL A 108 16.09 5.66 -22.36
CA VAL A 108 14.96 4.80 -22.74
C VAL A 108 15.25 4.03 -24.03
N LYS A 109 15.77 4.70 -25.07
CA LYS A 109 16.23 4.04 -26.31
C LYS A 109 17.21 2.90 -25.99
N GLN A 110 18.24 3.18 -25.20
CA GLN A 110 19.24 2.18 -24.82
C GLN A 110 18.62 0.97 -24.10
N LEU A 111 17.67 1.20 -23.18
CA LEU A 111 16.94 0.12 -22.51
C LEU A 111 16.12 -0.74 -23.49
N LEU A 112 15.52 -0.14 -24.51
CA LEU A 112 14.76 -0.86 -25.53
C LEU A 112 15.67 -1.71 -26.42
N LEU A 113 16.85 -1.19 -26.78
CA LEU A 113 17.88 -1.96 -27.51
C LEU A 113 18.38 -3.14 -26.66
N GLU A 114 18.63 -2.93 -25.36
CA GLU A 114 18.97 -4.00 -24.41
C GLU A 114 17.85 -5.04 -24.25
N ALA A 115 16.59 -4.62 -24.42
CA ALA A 115 15.43 -5.51 -24.46
C ALA A 115 15.25 -6.25 -25.80
N GLY A 116 16.18 -6.08 -26.75
CA GLY A 116 16.18 -6.79 -28.03
C GLY A 116 15.31 -6.17 -29.11
N ILE A 117 14.85 -4.93 -28.94
CA ILE A 117 14.21 -4.17 -30.03
C ILE A 117 15.29 -3.73 -31.03
N LEU A 118 15.03 -3.91 -32.32
CA LEU A 118 15.93 -3.43 -33.38
C LEU A 118 15.83 -1.92 -33.51
N GLU A 119 16.94 -1.25 -33.81
CA GLU A 119 16.98 0.20 -33.95
C GLU A 119 15.98 0.72 -35.01
N ASP A 120 15.88 0.03 -36.15
CA ASP A 120 14.94 0.35 -37.24
C ASP A 120 13.47 0.22 -36.82
N ASN A 121 13.17 -0.43 -35.69
CA ASN A 121 11.83 -0.56 -35.16
C ASN A 121 11.50 0.47 -34.05
N ILE A 122 12.41 1.40 -33.75
CA ILE A 122 12.20 2.48 -32.80
C ILE A 122 12.02 3.78 -33.58
N HIS A 123 10.79 4.26 -33.65
CA HIS A 123 10.43 5.47 -34.37
C HIS A 123 10.25 6.64 -33.41
N TYR A 124 10.68 7.83 -33.82
CA TYR A 124 10.61 9.05 -33.02
C TYR A 124 9.64 10.05 -33.63
N TYR A 125 8.86 10.68 -32.77
CA TYR A 125 7.94 11.75 -33.13
C TYR A 125 8.06 12.89 -32.11
N PHE A 126 7.90 14.13 -32.59
CA PHE A 126 8.05 15.35 -31.80
C PHE A 126 6.74 16.13 -31.65
N SER A 127 5.64 15.56 -32.17
CA SER A 127 4.31 16.14 -32.14
C SER A 127 3.28 15.04 -31.83
N PRO A 128 2.04 15.39 -31.42
CA PRO A 128 0.96 14.44 -31.18
C PRO A 128 0.40 13.86 -32.50
N GLU A 129 1.27 13.42 -33.40
CA GLU A 129 0.91 12.86 -34.70
C GLU A 129 1.80 11.67 -35.05
N ILE A 130 1.14 10.55 -35.39
CA ILE A 130 1.77 9.34 -35.92
C ILE A 130 0.97 8.96 -37.18
N PRO A 131 1.63 8.52 -38.27
CA PRO A 131 0.94 8.06 -39.47
C PRO A 131 -0.09 6.97 -39.14
N ASN A 132 -1.33 7.12 -39.62
CA ASN A 132 -2.44 6.21 -39.27
C ASN A 132 -2.23 4.76 -39.75
N GLU A 133 -1.33 4.53 -40.69
CA GLU A 133 -1.02 3.21 -41.25
C GLU A 133 0.00 2.43 -40.41
N GLU A 134 0.65 3.09 -39.45
CA GLU A 134 1.68 2.47 -38.64
C GLU A 134 1.12 1.90 -37.32
N PHE A 135 1.35 0.61 -37.12
CA PHE A 135 0.99 -0.10 -35.90
C PHE A 135 2.22 -0.34 -35.02
N TYR A 136 2.04 -0.13 -33.72
CA TYR A 136 3.07 -0.24 -32.69
C TYR A 136 2.65 -1.21 -31.59
N ASP A 137 3.64 -1.80 -30.93
CA ASP A 137 3.43 -2.68 -29.77
C ASP A 137 3.55 -1.91 -28.44
N LEU A 138 4.38 -0.87 -28.43
CA LEU A 138 4.63 0.00 -27.29
C LEU A 138 4.70 1.46 -27.75
N LEU A 139 3.93 2.32 -27.07
CA LEU A 139 3.98 3.77 -27.21
C LEU A 139 4.60 4.35 -25.94
N VAL A 140 5.70 5.08 -26.07
CA VAL A 140 6.32 5.84 -24.98
C VAL A 140 6.10 7.32 -25.28
N ILE A 141 5.46 8.04 -24.37
CA ILE A 141 5.00 9.41 -24.64
C ILE A 141 5.24 10.33 -23.46
N ASP A 142 5.75 11.53 -23.72
CA ASP A 142 5.81 12.59 -22.72
C ASP A 142 4.42 13.17 -22.40
N TYR A 143 4.17 13.47 -21.13
CA TYR A 143 2.88 13.98 -20.68
C TYR A 143 2.61 15.41 -21.14
N PHE A 144 3.65 16.23 -21.23
CA PHE A 144 3.58 17.66 -21.53
C PHE A 144 4.02 17.99 -22.95
N LEU A 145 3.69 17.10 -23.88
CA LEU A 145 4.15 17.05 -25.27
C LEU A 145 4.04 18.35 -26.10
N VAL A 146 3.09 19.26 -25.79
CA VAL A 146 2.92 20.49 -26.57
C VAL A 146 2.90 21.70 -25.65
N LYS A 147 3.92 22.56 -25.76
CA LYS A 147 4.02 23.84 -25.02
C LYS A 147 3.84 23.65 -23.51
N ASN A 148 4.44 22.60 -22.94
CA ASN A 148 4.31 22.23 -21.53
C ASN A 148 2.84 22.01 -21.07
N SER A 149 1.98 21.50 -21.95
CA SER A 149 0.56 21.30 -21.68
C SER A 149 0.11 19.87 -21.99
N SER A 150 -0.65 19.28 -21.08
CA SER A 150 -1.22 17.93 -21.22
C SER A 150 -2.47 17.87 -22.11
N LYS A 151 -3.01 19.02 -22.54
CA LYS A 151 -4.29 19.13 -23.27
C LYS A 151 -4.36 18.28 -24.55
N HIS A 152 -3.23 18.13 -25.24
CA HIS A 152 -3.17 17.40 -26.51
C HIS A 152 -2.75 15.94 -26.35
N THR A 153 -2.10 15.60 -25.23
CA THR A 153 -1.50 14.29 -24.99
C THR A 153 -2.56 13.19 -24.80
N LEU A 154 -3.55 13.40 -23.92
CA LEU A 154 -4.58 12.38 -23.65
C LEU A 154 -5.50 12.14 -24.86
N PRO A 155 -5.98 13.17 -25.59
CA PRO A 155 -6.70 12.96 -26.85
C PRO A 155 -5.87 12.21 -27.90
N PHE A 156 -4.58 12.49 -27.99
CA PHE A 156 -3.68 11.78 -28.89
C PHE A 156 -3.57 10.29 -28.54
N ILE A 157 -3.34 9.96 -27.26
CA ILE A 157 -3.27 8.56 -26.80
C ILE A 157 -4.58 7.83 -27.12
N LYS A 158 -5.74 8.45 -26.87
CA LYS A 158 -7.06 7.88 -27.23
C LYS A 158 -7.17 7.58 -28.72
N LYS A 159 -6.75 8.51 -29.57
CA LYS A 159 -6.76 8.34 -31.04
C LYS A 159 -5.92 7.13 -31.43
N ILE A 160 -4.67 7.04 -30.96
CA ILE A 160 -3.79 5.92 -31.28
C ILE A 160 -4.36 4.58 -30.78
N LEU A 161 -4.88 4.54 -29.55
CA LEU A 161 -5.53 3.33 -29.01
C LEU A 161 -6.70 2.88 -29.89
N SER A 162 -7.52 3.81 -30.39
CA SER A 162 -8.63 3.48 -31.29
C SER A 162 -8.16 2.93 -32.63
N THR A 163 -7.09 3.48 -33.21
CA THR A 163 -6.48 2.94 -34.45
C THR A 163 -5.96 1.51 -34.23
N HIS A 164 -5.47 1.21 -33.03
CA HIS A 164 -4.89 -0.09 -32.66
C HIS A 164 -5.90 -1.10 -32.10
N GLU A 165 -7.19 -0.78 -32.03
CA GLU A 165 -8.21 -1.65 -31.41
C GLU A 165 -8.30 -3.04 -32.08
N LYS A 166 -8.11 -3.09 -33.40
CA LYS A 166 -8.15 -4.34 -34.19
C LYS A 166 -6.80 -5.04 -34.34
N ALA A 167 -5.74 -4.51 -33.71
CA ALA A 167 -4.43 -5.13 -33.78
C ALA A 167 -4.45 -6.52 -33.11
N PRO A 168 -3.67 -7.51 -33.60
CA PRO A 168 -3.66 -8.86 -33.03
C PRO A 168 -3.23 -8.93 -31.55
N LYS A 169 -2.53 -7.90 -31.08
CA LYS A 169 -2.06 -7.77 -29.71
C LYS A 169 -2.31 -6.35 -29.24
N PRO A 170 -2.70 -6.16 -27.96
CA PRO A 170 -3.00 -4.83 -27.45
C PRO A 170 -1.73 -3.97 -27.39
N LEU A 171 -1.84 -2.74 -27.90
CA LEU A 171 -0.83 -1.68 -27.74
C LEU A 171 -0.62 -1.40 -26.24
N GLN A 172 0.64 -1.43 -25.80
CA GLN A 172 1.07 -0.98 -24.47
C GLN A 172 1.46 0.49 -24.49
N VAL A 173 1.32 1.18 -23.36
CA VAL A 173 1.61 2.61 -23.25
C VAL A 173 2.47 2.89 -22.02
N ILE A 174 3.51 3.71 -22.17
CA ILE A 174 4.21 4.37 -21.07
C ILE A 174 4.02 5.86 -21.24
N LEU A 175 3.30 6.46 -20.31
CA LEU A 175 3.24 7.91 -20.16
C LEU A 175 4.32 8.33 -19.19
N MET A 176 5.18 9.26 -19.59
CA MET A 176 6.29 9.73 -18.77
C MET A 176 6.29 11.24 -18.61
N SER A 177 6.93 11.75 -17.56
CA SER A 177 7.17 13.17 -17.38
C SER A 177 8.39 13.41 -16.51
N THR A 178 9.04 14.56 -16.65
CA THR A 178 10.03 15.07 -15.69
C THR A 178 9.37 15.66 -14.44
N TYR A 179 8.10 16.06 -14.50
CA TYR A 179 7.35 16.69 -13.41
C TYR A 179 6.53 15.66 -12.60
N GLU A 180 7.22 14.85 -11.79
CA GLU A 180 6.58 13.77 -11.02
C GLU A 180 5.42 14.24 -10.12
N ALA A 181 5.57 15.40 -9.46
CA ALA A 181 4.58 15.90 -8.52
C ALA A 181 3.23 16.23 -9.21
N GLU A 182 3.29 16.82 -10.40
CA GLU A 182 2.11 17.18 -11.20
C GLU A 182 1.44 15.92 -11.74
N LEU A 183 2.24 14.99 -12.28
CA LEU A 183 1.75 13.70 -12.76
C LEU A 183 1.08 12.88 -11.63
N LYS A 184 1.62 12.96 -10.42
CA LYS A 184 1.05 12.31 -9.22
C LYS A 184 -0.27 12.94 -8.79
N ALA A 185 -0.43 14.25 -8.94
CA ALA A 185 -1.68 14.95 -8.63
C ALA A 185 -2.81 14.53 -9.59
N GLU A 186 -2.51 14.33 -10.87
CA GLU A 186 -3.48 13.97 -11.91
C GLU A 186 -3.63 12.46 -12.13
N PHE A 187 -2.77 11.64 -11.52
CA PHE A 187 -2.70 10.19 -11.70
C PHE A 187 -4.06 9.47 -11.69
N ARG A 188 -4.96 9.89 -10.78
CA ARG A 188 -6.29 9.26 -10.63
C ARG A 188 -7.25 9.56 -11.79
N ASN A 189 -6.99 10.61 -12.57
CA ASN A 189 -7.87 11.09 -13.63
C ASN A 189 -7.42 10.63 -15.02
N ILE A 190 -6.10 10.46 -15.23
CA ILE A 190 -5.50 10.10 -16.54
C ILE A 190 -6.14 8.83 -17.11
N ARG A 191 -6.13 7.73 -16.36
CA ARG A 191 -6.62 6.41 -16.84
C ARG A 191 -8.14 6.38 -17.08
N PRO A 192 -9.00 6.87 -16.18
CA PRO A 192 -10.43 6.99 -16.46
C PRO A 192 -10.72 7.80 -17.72
N GLU A 193 -9.97 8.88 -17.94
CA GLU A 193 -10.16 9.73 -19.12
C GLU A 193 -9.91 8.96 -20.42
N ILE A 194 -8.79 8.25 -20.53
CA ILE A 194 -8.40 7.48 -21.72
C ILE A 194 -9.00 6.07 -21.78
N ARG A 195 -9.68 5.64 -20.72
CA ARG A 195 -10.31 4.30 -20.55
C ARG A 195 -9.33 3.13 -20.69
N THR A 196 -8.15 3.23 -20.10
CA THR A 196 -7.14 2.16 -20.12
C THR A 196 -6.89 1.57 -18.74
N SER A 197 -6.64 0.27 -18.70
CA SER A 197 -6.22 -0.42 -17.48
C SER A 197 -4.77 -0.09 -17.09
N SER A 198 -4.42 -0.32 -15.81
CA SER A 198 -3.01 -0.30 -15.40
C SER A 198 -2.20 -1.37 -16.10
N SER A 199 -2.79 -2.52 -16.44
CA SER A 199 -2.15 -3.59 -17.21
C SER A 199 -1.68 -3.15 -18.59
N ARG A 200 -2.39 -2.21 -19.25
CA ARG A 200 -2.03 -1.67 -20.56
C ARG A 200 -1.03 -0.51 -20.48
N MET A 201 -1.16 0.32 -19.45
CA MET A 201 -0.50 1.61 -19.38
C MET A 201 0.25 1.81 -18.07
N ARG A 202 1.51 2.23 -18.13
CA ARG A 202 2.30 2.70 -16.98
C ARG A 202 2.50 4.21 -17.01
N ILE A 203 2.56 4.81 -15.82
CA ILE A 203 2.80 6.25 -15.62
C ILE A 203 4.12 6.36 -14.85
N MET A 204 5.14 6.97 -15.45
CA MET A 204 6.55 6.89 -15.00
C MET A 204 7.22 8.27 -14.97
N SER A 205 8.26 8.43 -14.15
CA SER A 205 9.17 9.58 -14.28
C SER A 205 10.12 9.33 -15.45
N LYS A 206 10.53 10.37 -16.20
CA LYS A 206 11.64 10.22 -17.17
C LYS A 206 12.91 9.76 -16.40
N PRO A 207 13.74 8.83 -16.93
CA PRO A 207 14.83 8.24 -16.15
C PRO A 207 16.05 9.16 -16.02
N MET A 208 16.05 10.00 -14.98
CA MET A 208 17.10 10.98 -14.69
C MET A 208 18.31 10.38 -13.95
N SER A 209 18.13 9.26 -13.27
CA SER A 209 19.15 8.55 -12.50
C SER A 209 19.27 7.06 -12.88
N ASP A 210 20.30 6.38 -12.40
CA ASP A 210 20.48 4.93 -12.62
C ASP A 210 19.44 4.11 -11.83
N ASP A 211 18.99 4.62 -10.68
CA ASP A 211 17.90 4.02 -9.91
C ASP A 211 16.59 4.03 -10.70
N ASP A 212 16.32 5.11 -11.45
CA ASP A 212 15.16 5.19 -12.34
C ASP A 212 15.20 4.11 -13.43
N LEU A 213 16.39 3.74 -13.93
CA LEU A 213 16.53 2.68 -14.92
C LEU A 213 16.11 1.31 -14.37
N VAL A 214 16.31 1.07 -13.07
CA VAL A 214 15.83 -0.16 -12.42
C VAL A 214 14.30 -0.20 -12.39
N TYR A 215 13.66 0.93 -12.07
CA TYR A 215 12.20 1.05 -12.11
C TYR A 215 11.66 0.91 -13.54
N TRP A 216 12.30 1.51 -14.53
CA TRP A 216 11.93 1.37 -15.95
C TRP A 216 12.06 -0.07 -16.45
N ARG A 217 13.16 -0.76 -16.15
CA ARG A 217 13.32 -2.19 -16.50
C ARG A 217 12.22 -3.05 -15.89
N SER A 218 11.85 -2.76 -14.64
CA SER A 218 10.76 -3.44 -13.94
C SER A 218 9.41 -3.17 -14.59
N ALA A 219 9.11 -1.92 -14.95
CA ALA A 219 7.88 -1.51 -15.62
C ALA A 219 7.75 -2.14 -17.02
N LEU A 220 8.82 -2.15 -17.82
CA LEU A 220 8.85 -2.79 -19.14
C LEU A 220 8.57 -4.29 -19.03
N PHE A 221 9.24 -4.99 -18.10
CA PHE A 221 8.98 -6.42 -17.86
C PHE A 221 7.54 -6.69 -17.43
N GLN A 222 6.96 -5.81 -16.61
CA GLN A 222 5.58 -5.97 -16.19
C GLN A 222 4.61 -5.76 -17.34
N LEU A 223 4.80 -4.73 -18.16
CA LEU A 223 3.97 -4.47 -19.34
C LEU A 223 4.01 -5.65 -20.32
N SER A 224 5.19 -6.21 -20.59
CA SER A 224 5.31 -7.39 -21.46
C SER A 224 4.58 -8.61 -20.87
N SER A 225 4.68 -8.84 -19.56
CA SER A 225 4.00 -9.96 -18.88
C SER A 225 2.48 -9.77 -18.81
N ASP A 226 2.04 -8.52 -18.57
CA ASP A 226 0.64 -8.13 -18.41
C ASP A 226 -0.12 -8.04 -19.74
N ARG A 227 0.59 -7.88 -20.87
CA ARG A 227 0.00 -7.69 -22.21
C ARG A 227 -1.07 -8.72 -22.56
N GLN A 228 -0.90 -9.97 -22.13
CA GLN A 228 -1.87 -11.05 -22.37
C GLN A 228 -3.18 -10.93 -21.58
N PHE A 229 -3.19 -10.15 -20.49
CA PHE A 229 -4.36 -9.97 -19.62
C PHE A 229 -5.12 -8.68 -19.90
N VAL A 230 -4.57 -7.76 -20.70
CA VAL A 230 -5.14 -6.43 -20.96
C VAL A 230 -6.61 -6.52 -21.38
N ASP A 231 -6.91 -7.31 -22.41
CA ASP A 231 -8.28 -7.42 -22.92
C ASP A 231 -9.24 -8.03 -21.88
N ALA A 232 -8.76 -8.99 -21.07
CA ALA A 232 -9.57 -9.61 -20.02
C ALA A 232 -9.88 -8.61 -18.88
N VAL A 233 -8.88 -7.83 -18.46
CA VAL A 233 -9.03 -6.80 -17.44
C VAL A 233 -9.93 -5.66 -17.93
N GLU A 234 -9.70 -5.15 -19.15
CA GLU A 234 -10.48 -4.05 -19.72
C GLU A 234 -11.91 -4.46 -20.05
N LYS A 235 -12.12 -5.71 -20.48
CA LYS A 235 -13.46 -6.27 -20.63
C LYS A 235 -14.18 -6.34 -19.29
N PHE A 236 -13.52 -6.83 -18.23
CA PHE A 236 -14.11 -6.81 -16.89
C PHE A 236 -14.50 -5.41 -16.44
N VAL A 237 -13.61 -4.43 -16.61
CA VAL A 237 -13.88 -3.02 -16.26
C VAL A 237 -15.07 -2.49 -17.06
N THR A 238 -15.11 -2.73 -18.36
CA THR A 238 -16.18 -2.23 -19.25
C THR A 238 -17.54 -2.86 -18.94
N GLU A 239 -17.59 -4.18 -18.78
CA GLU A 239 -18.81 -4.90 -18.37
C GLU A 239 -19.31 -4.44 -17.01
N THR A 240 -18.38 -4.18 -16.08
CA THR A 240 -18.70 -3.66 -14.74
C THR A 240 -19.27 -2.24 -14.81
N ILE A 241 -18.67 -1.34 -15.60
CA ILE A 241 -19.19 0.02 -15.81
C ILE A 241 -20.60 -0.05 -16.40
N SER A 242 -20.80 -0.87 -17.43
CA SER A 242 -22.12 -1.05 -18.06
C SER A 242 -23.14 -1.61 -17.05
N GLY A 243 -22.74 -2.58 -16.23
CA GLY A 243 -23.58 -3.15 -15.18
C GLY A 243 -23.98 -2.10 -14.14
N PHE A 244 -23.05 -1.27 -13.68
CA PHE A 244 -23.34 -0.16 -12.77
C PHE A 244 -24.31 0.86 -13.37
N GLN A 245 -24.10 1.26 -14.62
CA GLN A 245 -24.98 2.20 -15.31
C GLN A 245 -26.40 1.64 -15.43
N HIS A 246 -26.51 0.37 -15.81
CA HIS A 246 -27.81 -0.31 -15.93
C HIS A 246 -28.52 -0.43 -14.58
N ALA A 247 -27.82 -0.93 -13.55
CA ALA A 247 -28.35 -1.10 -12.21
C ALA A 247 -28.81 0.24 -11.59
N ALA A 248 -28.01 1.30 -11.76
CA ALA A 248 -28.35 2.64 -11.29
C ALA A 248 -29.58 3.22 -12.01
N GLN A 249 -29.67 3.05 -13.34
CA GLN A 249 -30.84 3.49 -14.11
C GLN A 249 -32.11 2.75 -13.70
N GLU A 250 -32.03 1.43 -13.51
CA GLU A 250 -33.17 0.61 -13.09
C GLU A 250 -33.64 0.99 -11.69
N GLN A 251 -32.71 1.18 -10.75
CA GLN A 251 -33.05 1.65 -9.42
C GLN A 251 -33.68 3.04 -9.44
N ALA A 252 -33.12 3.98 -10.20
CA ALA A 252 -33.69 5.33 -10.33
C ALA A 252 -35.13 5.31 -10.87
N LYS A 253 -35.47 4.40 -11.80
CA LYS A 253 -36.85 4.22 -12.27
C LYS A 253 -37.78 3.77 -11.15
N ARG A 254 -37.37 2.78 -10.36
CA ARG A 254 -38.19 2.25 -9.25
C ARG A 254 -38.40 3.26 -8.13
N LEU A 255 -37.44 4.15 -7.90
CA LEU A 255 -37.59 5.22 -6.91
C LEU A 255 -38.75 6.18 -7.24
N TRP A 256 -39.10 6.36 -8.51
CA TRP A 256 -40.26 7.17 -8.91
C TRP A 256 -41.60 6.52 -8.55
N GLU A 257 -41.62 5.24 -8.20
CA GLU A 257 -42.82 4.52 -7.76
C GLU A 257 -43.08 4.67 -6.25
N LEU A 258 -42.12 5.23 -5.50
CA LEU A 258 -42.28 5.45 -4.06
C LEU A 258 -43.26 6.59 -3.81
N ASP A 259 -44.35 6.28 -3.12
CA ASP A 259 -45.29 7.25 -2.58
C ASP A 259 -45.10 7.45 -1.07
N LEU A 260 -45.89 8.35 -0.48
CA LEU A 260 -45.81 8.63 0.96
C LEU A 260 -46.14 7.39 1.80
N GLN A 261 -47.04 6.53 1.33
CA GLN A 261 -47.41 5.31 2.06
C GLN A 261 -46.24 4.33 2.11
N ALA A 262 -45.53 4.14 0.99
CA ALA A 262 -44.32 3.31 0.95
C ALA A 262 -43.23 3.85 1.89
N MET A 263 -43.06 5.18 1.95
CA MET A 263 -42.10 5.82 2.86
C MET A 263 -42.50 5.66 4.33
N ASP A 264 -43.78 5.75 4.66
CA ASP A 264 -44.30 5.54 6.01
C ASP A 264 -44.09 4.09 6.49
N ILE A 265 -44.34 3.11 5.60
CA ILE A 265 -44.06 1.69 5.88
C ILE A 265 -42.57 1.46 6.16
N LEU A 266 -41.67 2.07 5.38
CA LEU A 266 -40.22 1.98 5.63
C LEU A 266 -39.83 2.62 6.97
N HIS A 267 -40.47 3.73 7.33
CA HIS A 267 -40.24 4.40 8.60
C HIS A 267 -40.74 3.57 9.79
N GLU A 268 -41.93 2.96 9.69
CA GLU A 268 -42.48 2.07 10.70
C GLU A 268 -41.64 0.80 10.87
N ALA A 269 -41.13 0.23 9.77
CA ALA A 269 -40.21 -0.90 9.79
C ALA A 269 -38.89 -0.55 10.49
N ALA A 270 -38.26 0.58 10.12
CA ALA A 270 -37.04 1.05 10.76
C ALA A 270 -37.24 1.30 12.26
N THR A 271 -38.37 1.92 12.64
CA THR A 271 -38.72 2.18 14.04
C THR A 271 -38.91 0.89 14.82
N SER A 272 -39.60 -0.09 14.24
CA SER A 272 -39.83 -1.41 14.84
C SER A 272 -38.52 -2.17 15.09
N ASP A 273 -37.57 -2.03 14.18
CA ASP A 273 -36.24 -2.63 14.28
C ASP A 273 -35.28 -1.83 15.18
N ASN A 274 -35.72 -0.69 15.74
CA ASN A 274 -34.90 0.28 16.47
C ASN A 274 -33.66 0.74 15.68
N ASP A 275 -33.82 0.90 14.36
CA ASP A 275 -32.79 1.41 13.46
C ASP A 275 -33.07 2.87 13.05
N ASP A 276 -32.01 3.56 12.62
CA ASP A 276 -32.10 4.89 12.03
C ASP A 276 -32.76 4.80 10.65
N PHE A 277 -33.83 5.57 10.44
CA PHE A 277 -34.59 5.55 9.19
C PHE A 277 -33.72 5.81 7.95
N CYS A 278 -32.84 6.82 7.99
CA CYS A 278 -31.97 7.13 6.87
C CYS A 278 -31.05 5.95 6.55
N ARG A 279 -30.44 5.35 7.57
CA ARG A 279 -29.58 4.16 7.43
C ARG A 279 -30.33 2.96 6.88
N TYR A 280 -31.56 2.75 7.33
CA TYR A 280 -32.41 1.66 6.87
C TYR A 280 -32.69 1.80 5.36
N VAL A 281 -33.07 3.01 4.92
CA VAL A 281 -33.29 3.32 3.50
C VAL A 281 -31.99 3.15 2.70
N GLU A 282 -30.86 3.69 3.16
CA GLU A 282 -29.56 3.53 2.50
C GLU A 282 -29.17 2.06 2.32
N GLU A 283 -29.39 1.22 3.34
CA GLU A 283 -29.12 -0.21 3.27
C GLU A 283 -30.04 -0.90 2.24
N CYS A 284 -31.34 -0.62 2.26
CA CYS A 284 -32.29 -1.13 1.26
C CYS A 284 -31.86 -0.75 -0.17
N LEU A 285 -31.49 0.51 -0.39
CA LEU A 285 -31.00 0.98 -1.68
C LEU A 285 -29.71 0.27 -2.10
N SER A 286 -28.76 0.11 -1.18
CA SER A 286 -27.48 -0.54 -1.48
C SER A 286 -27.64 -2.02 -1.83
N ARG A 287 -28.53 -2.73 -1.13
CA ARG A 287 -28.82 -4.15 -1.38
C ARG A 287 -29.52 -4.34 -2.72
N GLN A 288 -30.47 -3.46 -3.04
CA GLN A 288 -31.16 -3.52 -4.33
C GLN A 288 -30.21 -3.25 -5.49
N LEU A 289 -29.30 -2.26 -5.35
CA LEU A 289 -28.25 -2.02 -6.35
C LEU A 289 -27.35 -3.24 -6.53
N LEU A 290 -26.96 -3.88 -5.41
CA LEU A 290 -26.16 -5.10 -5.43
C LEU A 290 -26.89 -6.25 -6.15
N THR A 291 -28.17 -6.48 -5.85
CA THR A 291 -28.98 -7.50 -6.52
C THR A 291 -29.05 -7.26 -8.03
N ALA A 292 -29.29 -6.02 -8.47
CA ALA A 292 -29.31 -5.69 -9.89
C ALA A 292 -27.94 -5.91 -10.58
N LEU A 293 -26.85 -5.67 -9.86
CA LEU A 293 -25.49 -5.97 -10.34
C LEU A 293 -25.21 -7.47 -10.41
N GLU A 294 -25.70 -8.27 -9.46
CA GLU A 294 -25.56 -9.73 -9.46
C GLU A 294 -26.29 -10.39 -10.63
N GLU A 295 -27.38 -9.78 -11.09
CA GLU A 295 -28.12 -10.20 -12.29
C GLU A 295 -27.35 -9.91 -13.61
N CYS A 296 -26.37 -9.00 -13.58
CA CYS A 296 -25.56 -8.64 -14.75
C CYS A 296 -24.56 -9.76 -15.11
N SER A 297 -24.97 -10.68 -15.99
CA SER A 297 -24.15 -11.85 -16.37
C SER A 297 -22.78 -11.50 -17.01
N GLY A 298 -22.63 -10.32 -17.62
CA GLY A 298 -21.39 -9.86 -18.25
C GLY A 298 -20.21 -9.73 -17.28
N ILE A 299 -20.48 -9.25 -16.06
CA ILE A 299 -19.49 -9.13 -14.99
C ILE A 299 -18.97 -10.51 -14.60
N ARG A 300 -19.89 -11.45 -14.34
CA ARG A 300 -19.52 -12.81 -13.92
C ARG A 300 -18.75 -13.57 -15.00
N LYS A 301 -19.14 -13.43 -16.27
CA LYS A 301 -18.46 -14.05 -17.41
C LYS A 301 -17.04 -13.49 -17.57
N SER A 302 -16.87 -12.17 -17.53
CA SER A 302 -15.54 -11.55 -17.65
C SER A 302 -14.61 -11.89 -16.47
N LEU A 303 -15.13 -11.89 -15.24
CA LEU A 303 -14.39 -12.36 -14.07
C LEU A 303 -13.98 -13.84 -14.16
N GLY A 304 -14.85 -14.71 -14.69
CA GLY A 304 -14.52 -16.12 -14.91
C GLY A 304 -13.32 -16.29 -15.84
N VAL A 305 -13.32 -15.59 -16.98
CA VAL A 305 -12.21 -15.59 -17.95
C VAL A 305 -10.91 -15.07 -17.33
N LEU A 306 -10.99 -13.97 -16.58
CA LEU A 306 -9.83 -13.40 -15.89
C LEU A 306 -9.30 -14.36 -14.81
N GLY A 307 -10.19 -14.98 -14.03
CA GLY A 307 -9.85 -15.95 -12.99
C GLY A 307 -9.10 -17.16 -13.54
N GLU A 308 -9.60 -17.78 -14.61
CA GLU A 308 -8.93 -18.90 -15.28
C GLU A 308 -7.55 -18.49 -15.83
N SER A 309 -7.47 -17.31 -16.43
CA SER A 309 -6.21 -16.75 -16.96
C SER A 309 -5.17 -16.57 -15.86
N LEU A 310 -5.58 -16.05 -14.69
CA LEU A 310 -4.71 -15.88 -13.52
C LEU A 310 -4.26 -17.21 -12.92
N ILE A 311 -5.14 -18.22 -12.84
CA ILE A 311 -4.78 -19.56 -12.35
C ILE A 311 -3.69 -20.17 -13.25
N LYS A 312 -3.89 -20.14 -14.57
CA LYS A 312 -2.92 -20.65 -15.56
C LYS A 312 -1.58 -19.92 -15.45
N HIS A 313 -1.60 -18.60 -15.28
CA HIS A 313 -0.38 -17.81 -15.15
C HIS A 313 0.39 -18.10 -13.87
N ARG A 314 -0.30 -18.15 -12.73
CA ARG A 314 0.31 -18.40 -11.40
C ARG A 314 0.91 -19.80 -11.25
N ALA A 315 0.54 -20.74 -12.11
CA ALA A 315 1.16 -22.07 -12.13
C ALA A 315 2.67 -22.00 -12.44
N ASN A 316 3.09 -21.04 -13.28
CA ASN A 316 4.46 -20.97 -13.79
C ASN A 316 5.14 -19.61 -13.51
N ASN A 317 4.40 -18.59 -13.12
CA ASN A 317 4.90 -17.21 -13.00
C ASN A 317 4.44 -16.53 -11.71
N VAL A 318 5.26 -15.59 -11.23
CA VAL A 318 4.91 -14.69 -10.13
C VAL A 318 4.51 -13.33 -10.72
N ILE A 319 3.38 -12.78 -10.28
CA ILE A 319 2.96 -11.43 -10.67
C ILE A 319 3.79 -10.44 -9.86
N ALA A 320 4.62 -9.65 -10.56
CA ALA A 320 5.47 -8.66 -9.93
C ALA A 320 4.65 -7.48 -9.36
N PRO A 321 5.10 -6.86 -8.26
CA PRO A 321 4.45 -5.66 -7.72
C PRO A 321 4.57 -4.49 -8.72
N VAL A 322 3.45 -3.82 -9.02
CA VAL A 322 3.42 -2.71 -10.00
C VAL A 322 4.44 -1.63 -9.66
N THR A 323 5.18 -1.21 -10.68
CA THR A 323 6.16 -0.12 -10.61
C THR A 323 5.64 1.06 -11.43
N GLU A 324 5.17 2.11 -10.77
CA GLU A 324 4.65 3.34 -11.38
C GLU A 324 4.62 4.48 -10.36
N ILE A 325 4.43 5.71 -10.83
CA ILE A 325 4.11 6.85 -9.95
C ILE A 325 2.70 6.66 -9.40
N GLY A 326 2.55 6.66 -8.09
CA GLY A 326 1.26 6.44 -7.42
C GLY A 326 1.04 4.97 -7.04
N ASP A 327 -0.08 4.70 -6.36
CA ASP A 327 -0.40 3.35 -5.89
C ASP A 327 -1.69 2.84 -6.56
N SER A 328 -1.57 2.04 -7.61
CA SER A 328 -2.71 1.34 -8.21
C SER A 328 -3.41 0.38 -7.23
N ARG A 329 -2.73 -0.06 -6.16
CA ARG A 329 -3.36 -0.84 -5.09
C ARG A 329 -4.31 0.01 -4.26
N ALA A 330 -4.21 1.33 -4.28
CA ALA A 330 -5.17 2.21 -3.61
C ALA A 330 -6.60 1.96 -4.08
N ALA A 331 -6.81 1.59 -5.35
CA ALA A 331 -8.13 1.21 -5.87
C ALA A 331 -8.65 -0.08 -5.22
N ILE A 332 -7.81 -1.12 -5.12
CA ILE A 332 -8.16 -2.38 -4.43
C ILE A 332 -8.37 -2.12 -2.94
N ARG A 333 -7.50 -1.32 -2.29
CA ARG A 333 -7.65 -0.91 -0.89
C ARG A 333 -8.99 -0.21 -0.66
N THR A 334 -9.40 0.67 -1.57
CA THR A 334 -10.69 1.37 -1.50
C THR A 334 -11.86 0.40 -1.67
N LEU A 335 -11.79 -0.50 -2.66
CA LEU A 335 -12.82 -1.50 -2.91
C LEU A 335 -12.97 -2.44 -1.72
N MET A 336 -11.87 -2.99 -1.20
CA MET A 336 -11.88 -3.87 -0.03
C MET A 336 -12.34 -3.13 1.23
N ARG A 337 -11.97 -1.85 1.42
CA ARG A 337 -12.46 -1.04 2.54
C ARG A 337 -13.98 -0.95 2.51
N SER A 338 -14.56 -0.75 1.34
CA SER A 338 -16.02 -0.66 1.20
C SER A 338 -16.77 -1.96 1.50
N MET A 339 -16.10 -3.12 1.51
CA MET A 339 -16.69 -4.39 1.93
C MET A 339 -16.84 -4.50 3.44
N GLU A 340 -15.96 -3.84 4.20
CA GLU A 340 -15.89 -3.98 5.66
C GLU A 340 -16.45 -2.75 6.38
N TRP A 341 -16.32 -1.59 5.77
CA TRP A 341 -16.68 -0.29 6.33
C TRP A 341 -17.83 0.36 5.57
N ARG A 342 -18.70 1.07 6.29
CA ARG A 342 -19.65 2.03 5.73
C ARG A 342 -18.96 3.38 5.49
N GLY A 343 -19.36 4.05 4.41
CA GLY A 343 -19.08 5.47 4.20
C GLY A 343 -20.17 6.33 4.86
N GLY A 344 -19.83 7.50 5.37
CA GLY A 344 -20.82 8.40 5.97
C GLY A 344 -20.17 9.51 6.81
N ASN A 345 -20.93 10.60 7.02
CA ASN A 345 -20.52 11.67 7.92
C ASN A 345 -20.61 11.18 9.36
N THR A 346 -19.50 11.30 10.09
CA THR A 346 -19.51 11.08 11.53
C THR A 346 -20.41 12.13 12.19
N PRO A 347 -21.26 11.75 13.15
CA PRO A 347 -22.11 12.72 13.83
C PRO A 347 -21.23 13.79 14.49
N SER A 348 -21.51 15.06 14.21
CA SER A 348 -20.75 16.17 14.77
C SER A 348 -21.00 16.25 16.26
N MET A 349 -19.93 16.21 17.06
CA MET A 349 -20.03 16.59 18.46
C MET A 349 -20.21 18.11 18.56
N THR A 350 -21.36 18.53 19.07
CA THR A 350 -21.53 19.90 19.59
C THR A 350 -20.87 20.03 20.96
N GLU A 351 -20.38 21.22 21.31
CA GLU A 351 -19.83 21.47 22.64
C GLU A 351 -20.94 21.40 23.72
N PHE A 352 -20.98 20.29 24.46
CA PHE A 352 -21.91 20.10 25.55
C PHE A 352 -21.30 20.56 26.88
N LYS A 353 -21.98 21.50 27.55
CA LYS A 353 -21.58 22.00 28.88
C LYS A 353 -21.93 21.04 30.03
N ASP A 354 -23.06 20.33 29.94
CA ASP A 354 -23.52 19.39 30.97
C ASP A 354 -23.05 17.94 30.67
N PRO A 355 -22.41 17.24 31.64
CA PRO A 355 -22.13 15.80 31.59
C PRO A 355 -23.31 14.92 31.18
N LYS A 356 -24.54 15.25 31.59
CA LYS A 356 -25.74 14.49 31.23
C LYS A 356 -26.09 14.63 29.74
N ASP A 357 -25.94 15.83 29.18
CA ASP A 357 -26.17 16.05 27.75
C ASP A 357 -25.16 15.30 26.90
N ARG A 358 -23.91 15.18 27.36
CA ARG A 358 -22.89 14.31 26.72
C ARG A 358 -23.32 12.84 26.73
N ALA A 359 -23.80 12.35 27.86
CA ALA A 359 -24.26 10.97 27.98
C ALA A 359 -25.48 10.69 27.10
N LYS A 360 -26.44 11.62 27.01
CA LYS A 360 -27.57 11.56 26.08
C LYS A 360 -27.12 11.57 24.62
N TRP A 361 -26.10 12.36 24.30
CA TRP A 361 -25.54 12.36 22.96
C TRP A 361 -24.90 11.02 22.63
N ILE A 362 -24.08 10.44 23.52
CA ILE A 362 -23.49 9.11 23.32
C ILE A 362 -24.60 8.05 23.15
N GLN A 363 -25.62 8.07 24.00
CA GLN A 363 -26.76 7.15 23.88
C GLN A 363 -27.42 7.20 22.50
N LYS A 364 -27.61 8.41 21.94
CA LYS A 364 -28.29 8.61 20.65
C LYS A 364 -27.38 8.39 19.44
N ASN A 365 -26.07 8.60 19.59
CA ASN A 365 -25.14 8.68 18.46
C ASN A 365 -24.13 7.53 18.41
N LEU A 366 -23.83 6.86 19.52
CA LEU A 366 -22.92 5.72 19.55
C LEU A 366 -23.65 4.44 19.16
N ARG A 367 -23.55 4.06 17.88
CA ARG A 367 -24.32 2.95 17.29
C ARG A 367 -23.52 1.64 17.27
N PHE A 368 -24.23 0.53 17.18
CA PHE A 368 -23.64 -0.80 16.97
C PHE A 368 -22.77 -0.80 15.70
N GLY A 369 -21.54 -1.32 15.79
CA GLY A 369 -20.58 -1.37 14.69
C GLY A 369 -19.68 -0.12 14.56
N MET A 370 -19.91 0.93 15.35
CA MET A 370 -19.06 2.13 15.30
C MET A 370 -17.64 1.85 15.79
N VAL A 371 -16.66 2.38 15.07
CA VAL A 371 -15.24 2.30 15.41
C VAL A 371 -14.73 3.64 15.90
N LEU A 372 -14.20 3.61 17.11
CA LEU A 372 -13.68 4.75 17.83
C LEU A 372 -12.15 4.71 17.84
N LYS A 373 -11.54 5.90 17.88
CA LYS A 373 -10.12 6.11 18.14
C LYS A 373 -9.99 6.76 19.50
N SER A 374 -9.23 6.15 20.39
CA SER A 374 -8.87 6.72 21.69
C SER A 374 -7.71 7.73 21.54
N PRO A 375 -7.44 8.57 22.56
CA PRO A 375 -6.36 9.56 22.52
C PRO A 375 -4.95 8.97 22.29
N ASP A 376 -4.75 7.71 22.66
CA ASP A 376 -3.51 6.94 22.45
C ASP A 376 -3.47 6.22 21.09
N ASP A 377 -4.32 6.63 20.14
CA ASP A 377 -4.47 6.08 18.79
C ASP A 377 -4.89 4.60 18.70
N LYS A 378 -5.39 4.01 19.78
CA LYS A 378 -5.98 2.66 19.72
C LYS A 378 -7.37 2.70 19.09
N ARG A 379 -7.73 1.62 18.40
CA ARG A 379 -9.07 1.44 17.81
C ARG A 379 -9.96 0.66 18.77
N TRP A 380 -11.23 1.00 18.81
CA TRP A 380 -12.23 0.36 19.65
C TRP A 380 -13.54 0.19 18.88
N LEU A 381 -14.10 -1.01 18.88
CA LEU A 381 -15.35 -1.32 18.21
C LEU A 381 -16.49 -1.36 19.23
N ASN A 382 -17.54 -0.57 19.02
CA ASN A 382 -18.77 -0.66 19.79
C ASN A 382 -19.66 -1.79 19.29
N LEU A 383 -19.97 -2.75 20.16
CA LEU A 383 -20.89 -3.86 19.91
C LEU A 383 -22.11 -3.84 20.86
N THR A 384 -22.38 -2.71 21.51
CA THR A 384 -23.61 -2.51 22.29
C THR A 384 -24.82 -2.56 21.37
N GLN A 385 -25.81 -3.40 21.69
CA GLN A 385 -26.99 -3.55 20.83
C GLN A 385 -27.85 -2.28 20.84
N ALA A 386 -28.47 -1.97 19.70
CA ALA A 386 -29.30 -0.78 19.56
C ALA A 386 -30.52 -0.80 20.50
N CYS A 387 -31.12 -1.97 20.73
CA CYS A 387 -32.22 -2.14 21.68
C CYS A 387 -31.82 -1.81 23.13
N ASP A 388 -30.61 -2.20 23.55
CA ASP A 388 -30.10 -1.90 24.91
C ASP A 388 -29.95 -0.38 25.10
N LEU A 389 -29.43 0.31 24.09
CA LEU A 389 -29.26 1.77 24.10
C LEU A 389 -30.62 2.51 24.06
N ALA A 390 -31.55 2.06 23.21
CA ALA A 390 -32.86 2.67 23.04
C ALA A 390 -33.78 2.50 24.25
N GLN A 391 -33.70 1.36 24.95
CA GLN A 391 -34.50 1.07 26.15
C GLN A 391 -33.96 1.76 27.41
N THR A 392 -32.75 2.32 27.36
CA THR A 392 -32.13 2.99 28.50
C THR A 392 -32.88 4.29 28.81
N LYS A 393 -33.55 4.34 29.97
CA LYS A 393 -34.14 5.58 30.48
C LYS A 393 -33.06 6.58 30.88
N GLU A 394 -33.33 7.87 30.76
CA GLU A 394 -32.35 8.94 31.04
C GLU A 394 -31.78 8.86 32.48
N ASP A 395 -32.59 8.43 33.45
CA ASP A 395 -32.17 8.27 34.85
C ASP A 395 -31.22 7.08 35.07
N ASN A 396 -31.09 6.19 34.10
CA ASN A 396 -30.37 4.92 34.20
C ASN A 396 -29.07 4.88 33.39
N LEU A 397 -28.60 6.01 32.84
CA LEU A 397 -27.37 6.09 32.03
C LEU A 397 -26.10 5.64 32.78
N ASN A 398 -26.10 5.66 34.11
CA ASN A 398 -25.00 5.15 34.94
C ASN A 398 -25.04 3.62 35.10
N SER A 399 -26.16 2.97 34.80
CA SER A 399 -26.40 1.55 35.05
C SER A 399 -26.27 0.67 33.81
N VAL A 400 -26.28 1.28 32.63
CA VAL A 400 -26.15 0.57 31.35
C VAL A 400 -24.71 0.69 30.84
N SER A 401 -24.07 -0.46 30.64
CA SER A 401 -22.71 -0.56 30.14
C SER A 401 -22.67 -0.68 28.63
N LEU A 402 -21.68 -0.03 28.02
CA LEU A 402 -21.28 -0.27 26.65
C LEU A 402 -20.50 -1.56 26.53
N LEU A 403 -20.38 -2.11 25.32
CA LEU A 403 -19.48 -3.21 24.98
C LEU A 403 -18.48 -2.73 23.92
N LEU A 404 -17.25 -2.46 24.34
CA LEU A 404 -16.17 -1.98 23.48
C LEU A 404 -15.09 -3.06 23.33
N ILE A 405 -14.77 -3.43 22.09
CA ILE A 405 -13.72 -4.41 21.77
C ILE A 405 -12.49 -3.70 21.23
N SER A 406 -11.31 -3.99 21.77
CA SER A 406 -10.08 -3.36 21.31
C SER A 406 -9.66 -3.85 19.92
N GLY A 407 -9.14 -2.94 19.12
CA GLY A 407 -8.56 -3.17 17.81
C GLY A 407 -7.04 -2.98 17.82
N SER A 408 -6.32 -3.82 17.08
CA SER A 408 -4.88 -3.72 16.89
C SER A 408 -4.49 -3.99 15.44
N TYR A 409 -3.47 -3.30 14.95
CA TYR A 409 -2.91 -3.58 13.63
C TYR A 409 -1.91 -4.73 13.74
N ALA A 410 -2.04 -5.72 12.86
CA ALA A 410 -1.09 -6.83 12.75
C ALA A 410 -0.71 -7.07 11.29
N ARG A 411 0.47 -7.63 11.05
CA ARG A 411 0.82 -8.14 9.72
C ARG A 411 -0.01 -9.39 9.43
N PRO A 412 -0.38 -9.66 8.16
CA PRO A 412 -1.07 -10.89 7.80
C PRO A 412 -0.16 -12.08 8.07
N VAL A 413 -0.42 -12.79 9.16
CA VAL A 413 0.22 -14.08 9.50
C VAL A 413 -0.86 -15.14 9.44
N GLY A 414 -0.50 -16.36 8.99
CA GLY A 414 -1.43 -17.48 8.87
C GLY A 414 -2.29 -17.64 10.13
N ARG A 415 -3.61 -17.75 9.94
CA ARG A 415 -4.56 -17.97 11.05
C ARG A 415 -4.26 -19.30 11.71
N GLU A 416 -3.92 -19.29 13.00
CA GLU A 416 -3.93 -20.52 13.80
C GLU A 416 -5.34 -20.75 14.36
N ASN A 417 -5.80 -22.00 14.34
CA ASN A 417 -7.11 -22.36 14.88
C ASN A 417 -7.19 -22.01 16.38
N GLY A 418 -8.13 -21.12 16.75
CA GLY A 418 -8.43 -20.75 18.14
C GLY A 418 -8.05 -19.32 18.57
N GLN A 419 -7.44 -18.50 17.71
CA GLN A 419 -7.03 -17.12 18.03
C GLN A 419 -8.21 -16.19 18.34
N SER A 420 -8.07 -15.30 19.34
CA SER A 420 -9.08 -14.28 19.70
C SER A 420 -9.16 -13.09 18.76
N LEU A 421 -8.20 -12.98 17.86
CA LEU A 421 -8.13 -11.90 16.89
C LEU A 421 -9.07 -12.21 15.71
N VAL A 422 -10.02 -11.32 15.48
CA VAL A 422 -10.81 -11.31 14.24
C VAL A 422 -10.15 -10.37 13.27
N TYR A 423 -9.58 -10.93 12.21
CA TYR A 423 -8.88 -10.19 11.17
C TYR A 423 -9.89 -9.63 10.16
N LEU A 424 -9.93 -8.31 10.02
CA LEU A 424 -10.53 -7.60 8.89
C LEU A 424 -9.46 -7.37 7.85
N ASN A 425 -9.70 -7.82 6.61
CA ASN A 425 -8.72 -7.82 5.53
C ASN A 425 -8.24 -6.41 5.15
N THR A 426 -8.90 -5.34 5.60
CA THR A 426 -8.43 -3.97 5.40
C THR A 426 -8.04 -3.25 6.68
N SER A 427 -6.75 -2.89 6.75
CA SER A 427 -6.37 -1.73 7.54
C SER A 427 -5.29 -0.92 6.85
N LEU A 428 -5.54 0.38 6.81
CA LEU A 428 -4.70 1.35 6.14
C LEU A 428 -3.45 1.61 6.99
N SER A 429 -2.28 1.25 6.45
CA SER A 429 -1.10 2.10 6.58
C SER A 429 -0.49 2.31 5.19
N ASP A 430 0.04 3.51 4.95
CA ASP A 430 0.78 3.81 3.71
C ASP A 430 2.15 3.08 3.66
N ALA A 431 2.50 2.38 4.74
CA ALA A 431 3.79 1.71 4.93
C ALA A 431 3.74 0.17 4.72
N GLY A 432 2.59 -0.44 4.41
CA GLY A 432 2.53 -1.88 4.12
C GLY A 432 1.15 -2.53 4.20
N SER A 433 1.13 -3.85 4.08
CA SER A 433 -0.07 -4.68 4.30
C SER A 433 -0.24 -4.96 5.80
N GLU A 434 -0.91 -4.06 6.51
CA GLU A 434 -1.37 -4.32 7.88
C GLU A 434 -2.87 -4.61 7.87
N VAL A 435 -3.32 -5.42 8.83
CA VAL A 435 -4.67 -5.95 8.94
C VAL A 435 -5.20 -5.52 10.32
N LEU A 436 -6.41 -4.95 10.36
CA LEU A 436 -7.03 -4.51 11.61
C LEU A 436 -7.65 -5.74 12.23
N CYS A 437 -7.25 -6.00 13.47
CA CYS A 437 -7.66 -7.18 14.20
C CYS A 437 -8.48 -6.74 15.40
N TRP A 438 -9.64 -7.33 15.62
CA TRP A 438 -10.43 -7.13 16.84
C TRP A 438 -10.11 -8.22 17.85
N ASP A 439 -9.55 -7.84 18.99
CA ASP A 439 -9.26 -8.79 20.06
C ASP A 439 -10.49 -8.98 20.95
N VAL A 440 -11.29 -10.01 20.67
CA VAL A 440 -12.51 -10.30 21.42
C VAL A 440 -12.26 -10.76 22.87
N ARG A 441 -10.99 -10.82 23.31
CA ARG A 441 -10.62 -10.99 24.73
C ARG A 441 -10.36 -9.67 25.45
N ASN A 442 -9.95 -8.64 24.73
CA ASN A 442 -9.65 -7.34 25.31
C ASN A 442 -10.85 -6.42 25.12
N VAL A 443 -11.70 -6.42 26.14
CA VAL A 443 -13.02 -5.78 26.14
C VAL A 443 -13.09 -4.77 27.28
N GLN A 444 -13.71 -3.62 27.00
CA GLN A 444 -14.09 -2.62 27.99
C GLN A 444 -15.60 -2.49 28.07
N THR A 445 -16.12 -2.37 29.29
CA THR A 445 -17.56 -2.26 29.55
C THR A 445 -17.94 -1.05 30.41
N PRO A 446 -17.51 0.17 30.04
CA PRO A 446 -17.83 1.38 30.83
C PRO A 446 -19.33 1.68 30.81
N SER A 447 -19.85 2.33 31.85
CA SER A 447 -21.20 2.89 31.79
C SER A 447 -21.30 3.96 30.69
N ILE A 448 -22.49 4.18 30.13
CA ILE A 448 -22.71 5.23 29.12
C ILE A 448 -22.25 6.59 29.66
N PHE A 449 -22.55 6.89 30.93
CA PHE A 449 -22.19 8.16 31.55
C PHE A 449 -20.67 8.33 31.73
N ASP A 450 -19.98 7.31 32.24
CA ASP A 450 -18.52 7.36 32.43
C ASP A 450 -17.80 7.47 31.08
N PHE A 451 -18.26 6.70 30.09
CA PHE A 451 -17.71 6.77 28.76
C PHE A 451 -17.94 8.12 28.09
N ALA A 452 -19.07 8.78 28.34
CA ALA A 452 -19.33 10.11 27.78
C ALA A 452 -18.33 11.17 28.25
N GLN A 453 -17.82 11.05 29.48
CA GLN A 453 -16.77 11.96 29.97
C GLN A 453 -15.42 11.65 29.34
N THR A 454 -15.05 10.38 29.22
CA THR A 454 -13.78 10.00 28.58
C THR A 454 -13.79 10.29 27.09
N PHE A 455 -14.94 10.11 26.42
CA PHE A 455 -15.11 10.37 25.00
C PHE A 455 -14.84 11.84 24.66
N TYR A 456 -15.37 12.76 25.47
CA TYR A 456 -15.12 14.21 25.32
C TYR A 456 -13.62 14.56 25.46
N ASN A 457 -12.85 13.75 26.19
CA ASN A 457 -11.42 13.96 26.43
C ASN A 457 -10.53 13.34 25.34
N GLY A 458 -10.92 13.50 24.07
CA GLY A 458 -10.06 13.21 22.91
C GLY A 458 -10.33 11.89 22.18
N TRP A 459 -11.46 11.23 22.45
CA TRP A 459 -11.90 10.16 21.55
C TRP A 459 -12.54 10.74 20.29
N SER A 460 -12.48 9.98 19.20
CA SER A 460 -13.16 10.34 17.95
C SER A 460 -13.77 9.10 17.28
N ILE A 461 -14.80 9.31 16.47
CA ILE A 461 -15.35 8.28 15.60
C ILE A 461 -14.53 8.26 14.32
N THR A 462 -14.04 7.08 13.92
CA THR A 462 -13.20 6.89 12.72
C THR A 462 -13.92 6.18 11.58
N GLY A 463 -15.05 5.55 11.87
CA GLY A 463 -15.92 4.90 10.89
C GLY A 463 -16.94 3.99 11.55
N GLU A 464 -17.69 3.26 10.73
CA GLU A 464 -18.65 2.25 11.15
C GLU A 464 -18.41 0.99 10.31
N LEU A 465 -18.31 -0.17 10.96
CA LEU A 465 -18.28 -1.45 10.26
C LEU A 465 -19.67 -1.74 9.69
N ARG A 466 -19.72 -2.44 8.55
CA ARG A 466 -21.00 -2.97 8.06
C ARG A 466 -21.64 -3.90 9.09
N LEU A 467 -22.97 -3.95 9.08
CA LEU A 467 -23.77 -4.64 10.10
C LEU A 467 -23.41 -6.13 10.18
N ASP A 468 -23.24 -6.80 9.04
CA ASP A 468 -22.86 -8.22 8.95
C ASP A 468 -21.49 -8.49 9.58
N GLN A 469 -20.52 -7.60 9.35
CA GLN A 469 -19.17 -7.72 9.94
C GLN A 469 -19.21 -7.52 11.46
N ALA A 470 -19.90 -6.48 11.92
CA ALA A 470 -20.07 -6.21 13.34
C ALA A 470 -20.83 -7.36 14.05
N GLN A 471 -21.87 -7.91 13.43
CA GLN A 471 -22.62 -9.06 13.94
C GLN A 471 -21.75 -10.32 14.01
N SER A 472 -20.91 -10.59 12.99
CA SER A 472 -19.98 -11.71 12.98
C SER A 472 -19.00 -11.64 14.17
N ILE A 473 -18.46 -10.45 14.45
CA ILE A 473 -17.57 -10.23 15.61
C ILE A 473 -18.35 -10.41 16.93
N ALA A 474 -19.57 -9.88 17.03
CA ALA A 474 -20.43 -10.04 18.20
C ALA A 474 -20.80 -11.50 18.46
N ALA A 475 -21.10 -12.27 17.42
CA ALA A 475 -21.37 -13.71 17.51
C ALA A 475 -20.13 -14.48 17.98
N LEU A 476 -18.94 -14.13 17.48
CA LEU A 476 -17.69 -14.74 17.94
C LEU A 476 -17.41 -14.42 19.41
N TYR A 477 -17.56 -13.15 19.81
CA TYR A 477 -17.45 -12.75 21.21
C TYR A 477 -18.40 -13.57 22.10
N SER A 478 -19.68 -13.64 21.72
CA SER A 478 -20.71 -14.41 22.43
C SER A 478 -20.38 -15.90 22.52
N SER A 479 -19.92 -16.51 21.42
CA SER A 479 -19.52 -17.93 21.40
C SER A 479 -18.37 -18.24 22.35
N ARG A 480 -17.51 -17.26 22.63
CA ARG A 480 -16.33 -17.39 23.49
C ARG A 480 -16.65 -17.10 24.95
N THR A 481 -17.49 -16.12 25.25
CA THR A 481 -17.96 -15.86 26.61
C THR A 481 -18.79 -17.03 27.14
N LEU A 482 -19.54 -17.72 26.26
CA LEU A 482 -20.24 -18.96 26.59
C LEU A 482 -19.29 -20.15 26.87
N ARG A 483 -18.02 -20.09 26.43
CA ARG A 483 -17.01 -21.14 26.63
C ARG A 483 -16.01 -20.76 27.72
N VAL A 484 -16.52 -20.59 28.94
CA VAL A 484 -15.77 -20.14 30.14
C VAL A 484 -14.50 -20.97 30.40
N GLY A 485 -14.48 -22.25 30.03
CA GLY A 485 -13.33 -23.16 30.25
C GLY A 485 -12.17 -23.11 29.23
N LEU A 486 -12.27 -22.31 28.15
CA LEU A 486 -11.26 -22.26 27.07
C LEU A 486 -10.47 -20.93 27.00
N GLN A 487 -10.66 -20.03 27.97
CA GLN A 487 -9.86 -18.81 28.06
C GLN A 487 -8.41 -19.14 28.48
N LYS A 488 -7.55 -19.49 27.52
CA LYS A 488 -6.09 -19.48 27.74
C LYS A 488 -5.64 -18.03 27.95
N ARG A 489 -5.45 -17.63 29.21
CA ARG A 489 -4.73 -16.40 29.55
C ARG A 489 -3.28 -16.54 29.04
N LEU A 490 -2.84 -15.61 28.20
CA LEU A 490 -1.43 -15.36 27.98
C LEU A 490 -0.89 -14.82 29.29
N SER A 491 -0.22 -15.67 30.05
CA SER A 491 0.48 -15.28 31.27
C SER A 491 1.94 -15.06 30.91
N SER A 492 2.45 -13.85 31.13
CA SER A 492 3.87 -13.52 31.08
C SER A 492 4.37 -13.13 32.46
N TRP A 493 5.61 -13.48 32.79
CA TRP A 493 6.23 -13.13 34.07
C TRP A 493 7.73 -12.85 33.88
N CYS A 494 8.29 -12.08 34.81
CA CYS A 494 9.72 -11.81 34.83
C CYS A 494 10.49 -13.00 35.40
N LEU A 495 11.68 -13.22 34.87
CA LEU A 495 12.62 -14.22 35.35
C LEU A 495 13.85 -13.54 35.95
N ASP A 496 14.31 -14.09 37.06
CA ASP A 496 15.62 -13.81 37.64
C ASP A 496 16.50 -15.06 37.50
N GLY A 497 17.82 -14.88 37.43
CA GLY A 497 18.73 -15.99 37.25
C GLY A 497 20.20 -15.69 37.52
N LYS A 498 20.99 -16.77 37.48
CA LYS A 498 22.43 -16.73 37.71
C LYS A 498 23.16 -17.63 36.71
N ALA A 499 24.32 -17.17 36.23
CA ALA A 499 25.28 -17.98 35.51
C ALA A 499 26.62 -18.10 36.24
N LEU A 500 27.16 -19.32 36.26
CA LEU A 500 28.44 -19.67 36.86
C LEU A 500 29.00 -20.96 36.27
N PHE A 501 30.32 -21.12 36.31
CA PHE A 501 30.98 -22.37 35.92
C PHE A 501 30.65 -23.52 36.88
N ILE A 502 30.62 -24.75 36.35
CA ILE A 502 30.39 -25.96 37.14
C ILE A 502 31.48 -26.19 38.19
N ASN A 503 32.74 -25.93 37.86
CA ASN A 503 33.84 -26.03 38.83
C ASN A 503 33.62 -25.11 40.06
N LYS A 504 33.14 -23.88 39.84
CA LYS A 504 32.81 -22.94 40.90
C LYS A 504 31.60 -23.43 41.69
N LEU A 505 30.57 -23.93 40.99
CA LEU A 505 29.42 -24.54 41.63
C LEU A 505 29.80 -25.73 42.52
N ASN A 506 30.78 -26.56 42.14
CA ASN A 506 31.24 -27.72 42.91
C ASN A 506 32.17 -27.36 44.07
N ASN A 507 32.94 -26.27 43.94
CA ASN A 507 33.90 -25.84 44.96
C ASN A 507 33.30 -24.92 46.05
N SER A 508 32.11 -24.37 45.83
CA SER A 508 31.39 -23.57 46.85
C SER A 508 30.88 -24.43 48.03
N ALA A 509 30.71 -23.83 49.21
CA ALA A 509 30.15 -24.56 50.34
C ALA A 509 28.63 -24.79 50.12
N PRO A 510 28.06 -25.92 50.60
CA PRO A 510 26.65 -26.26 50.40
C PRO A 510 25.66 -25.16 50.87
N SER A 511 26.01 -24.44 51.93
CA SER A 511 25.22 -23.35 52.52
C SER A 511 25.39 -21.99 51.84
N ASP A 512 26.31 -21.86 50.88
CA ASP A 512 26.61 -20.57 50.26
C ASP A 512 25.44 -20.07 49.42
N LYS A 513 25.33 -18.74 49.31
CA LYS A 513 24.43 -18.09 48.36
C LYS A 513 24.91 -18.36 46.94
N ILE A 514 23.96 -18.38 46.01
CA ILE A 514 24.26 -18.59 44.58
C ILE A 514 24.84 -17.29 44.01
N GLU A 515 26.15 -17.25 43.92
CA GLU A 515 26.91 -16.12 43.38
C GLU A 515 27.38 -16.39 41.95
N GLY A 516 27.13 -15.42 41.06
CA GLY A 516 27.44 -15.52 39.64
C GLY A 516 26.90 -14.32 38.86
N THR A 517 27.11 -14.33 37.55
CA THR A 517 26.60 -13.30 36.64
C THR A 517 25.08 -13.28 36.70
N THR A 518 24.51 -12.14 37.11
CA THR A 518 23.05 -11.97 37.22
C THR A 518 22.42 -11.89 35.83
N ILE A 519 21.35 -12.66 35.66
CA ILE A 519 20.56 -12.74 34.43
C ILE A 519 19.12 -12.35 34.77
N SER A 520 18.52 -11.60 33.88
CA SER A 520 17.10 -11.25 33.87
C SER A 520 16.49 -11.58 32.52
N GLY A 521 15.18 -11.80 32.52
CA GLY A 521 14.43 -12.12 31.32
C GLY A 521 12.93 -12.17 31.56
N HIS A 522 12.22 -12.81 30.63
CA HIS A 522 10.80 -13.05 30.75
C HIS A 522 10.43 -14.42 30.20
N ALA A 523 9.37 -15.01 30.74
CA ALA A 523 8.75 -16.19 30.17
C ALA A 523 7.27 -15.94 29.91
N MET A 524 6.76 -16.64 28.90
CA MET A 524 5.38 -16.51 28.44
C MET A 524 4.79 -17.88 28.13
N ASN A 525 3.57 -18.11 28.60
CA ASN A 525 2.84 -19.33 28.27
C ASN A 525 2.11 -19.17 26.93
N ARG A 526 2.63 -19.82 25.89
CA ARG A 526 1.96 -19.96 24.58
C ARG A 526 1.36 -21.36 24.34
N GLY A 527 1.34 -22.21 25.37
CA GLY A 527 0.96 -23.63 25.33
C GLY A 527 2.15 -24.53 25.71
N LYS A 528 1.96 -25.52 26.59
CA LYS A 528 3.05 -26.33 27.19
C LYS A 528 4.02 -26.86 26.12
N PRO A 529 5.31 -26.44 26.04
CA PRO A 529 6.16 -25.71 27.03
C PRO A 529 6.13 -24.17 27.02
N ASP A 530 6.61 -23.51 28.08
CA ASP A 530 6.73 -22.03 28.14
C ASP A 530 7.83 -21.52 27.18
N GLU A 531 7.65 -20.33 26.62
CA GLU A 531 8.68 -19.64 25.84
C GLU A 531 9.49 -18.73 26.78
N VAL A 532 10.80 -18.99 26.88
CA VAL A 532 11.74 -18.32 27.79
C VAL A 532 12.68 -17.42 27.01
N HIS A 533 12.80 -16.17 27.45
CA HIS A 533 13.69 -15.16 26.90
C HIS A 533 14.60 -14.57 27.97
N ILE A 534 15.85 -14.21 27.62
CA ILE A 534 16.71 -13.35 28.44
C ILE A 534 16.81 -11.95 27.84
N ASP A 535 17.03 -10.96 28.68
CA ASP A 535 17.19 -9.57 28.22
C ASP A 535 18.51 -9.38 27.46
N LYS A 536 18.54 -8.36 26.59
CA LYS A 536 19.74 -8.00 25.81
C LYS A 536 20.96 -7.77 26.71
N ASP A 537 20.78 -7.10 27.84
CA ASP A 537 21.85 -6.83 28.81
C ASP A 537 22.40 -8.11 29.43
N SER A 538 21.53 -9.10 29.68
CA SER A 538 21.92 -10.40 30.20
C SER A 538 22.67 -11.22 29.17
N MET A 539 22.28 -11.17 27.89
CA MET A 539 23.01 -11.78 26.78
C MET A 539 24.42 -11.18 26.64
N ILE A 540 24.55 -9.85 26.69
CA ILE A 540 25.85 -9.16 26.63
C ILE A 540 26.74 -9.55 27.82
N LYS A 541 26.18 -9.58 29.04
CA LYS A 541 26.91 -10.03 30.25
C LYS A 541 27.37 -11.48 30.12
N LEU A 542 26.53 -12.38 29.60
CA LEU A 542 26.89 -13.77 29.36
C LEU A 542 28.03 -13.91 28.35
N GLN A 543 27.98 -13.18 27.24
CA GLN A 543 29.03 -13.20 26.22
C GLN A 543 30.35 -12.61 26.73
N ARG A 544 30.29 -11.58 27.58
CA ARG A 544 31.47 -10.96 28.18
C ARG A 544 32.11 -11.84 29.25
N ASP A 545 31.30 -12.39 30.14
CA ASP A 545 31.78 -13.16 31.29
C ASP A 545 32.11 -14.63 30.91
N PHE A 546 31.56 -15.14 29.80
CA PHE A 546 31.73 -16.52 29.31
C PHE A 546 31.89 -16.63 27.76
N PRO A 547 32.89 -15.96 27.14
CA PRO A 547 32.99 -15.77 25.69
C PRO A 547 33.11 -17.06 24.86
N ASN A 548 33.71 -18.11 25.42
CA ASN A 548 34.02 -19.35 24.70
C ASN A 548 33.01 -20.49 24.95
N SER A 549 32.01 -20.30 25.81
CA SER A 549 31.18 -21.39 26.34
C SER A 549 29.68 -21.27 26.08
N ILE A 550 29.16 -20.09 25.67
CA ILE A 550 27.70 -19.83 25.68
C ILE A 550 27.20 -19.11 24.41
N ASN A 551 28.03 -18.93 23.39
CA ASN A 551 27.69 -18.00 22.29
C ASN A 551 26.41 -18.42 21.51
N LYS A 552 26.20 -19.72 21.29
CA LYS A 552 24.97 -20.22 20.63
C LYS A 552 23.74 -20.23 21.56
N ILE A 553 23.89 -20.65 22.82
CA ILE A 553 22.75 -20.79 23.74
C ILE A 553 22.27 -19.44 24.28
N SER A 554 23.15 -18.47 24.49
CA SER A 554 22.77 -17.09 24.86
C SER A 554 22.00 -16.40 23.74
N LEU A 555 22.39 -16.60 22.48
CA LEU A 555 21.64 -16.09 21.31
C LEU A 555 20.28 -16.77 21.18
N LYS A 556 20.20 -18.11 21.35
CA LYS A 556 18.92 -18.84 21.36
C LYS A 556 18.00 -18.37 22.48
N LEU A 557 18.52 -18.15 23.68
CA LEU A 557 17.76 -17.63 24.82
C LEU A 557 17.31 -16.19 24.59
N TYR A 558 18.10 -15.35 23.93
CA TYR A 558 17.68 -13.99 23.57
C TYR A 558 16.55 -14.03 22.53
N MET A 559 16.66 -14.93 21.53
CA MET A 559 15.65 -15.11 20.48
C MET A 559 14.37 -15.84 20.95
N GLY A 560 14.44 -16.57 22.05
CA GLY A 560 13.34 -17.35 22.62
C GLY A 560 13.55 -18.85 22.52
N MET A 561 13.34 -19.57 23.62
CA MET A 561 13.47 -21.02 23.70
C MET A 561 12.29 -21.64 24.44
N GLN A 562 11.75 -22.76 23.93
CA GLN A 562 10.68 -23.49 24.61
C GLN A 562 11.24 -24.41 25.71
N LEU A 563 10.84 -24.17 26.96
CA LEU A 563 11.24 -24.94 28.14
C LEU A 563 10.07 -25.14 29.10
N LYS A 564 10.01 -26.30 29.76
CA LYS A 564 9.08 -26.54 30.87
C LYS A 564 9.74 -26.13 32.19
N PRO A 565 8.99 -25.59 33.18
CA PRO A 565 9.51 -25.46 34.53
C PRO A 565 10.03 -26.82 35.04
N GLY A 566 11.23 -26.82 35.64
CA GLY A 566 11.98 -28.01 36.05
C GLY A 566 12.77 -28.71 34.95
N SER A 567 12.66 -28.31 33.68
CA SER A 567 13.38 -28.93 32.57
C SER A 567 14.79 -28.35 32.36
N LYS A 568 15.65 -29.15 31.74
CA LYS A 568 17.05 -28.84 31.46
C LYS A 568 17.32 -28.96 29.98
N ASN A 569 18.15 -28.06 29.44
CA ASN A 569 18.75 -28.17 28.13
C ASN A 569 20.27 -28.29 28.28
N GLN A 570 20.87 -29.31 27.65
CA GLN A 570 22.27 -29.73 27.86
C GLN A 570 23.19 -29.43 26.65
N GLU A 571 22.75 -28.62 25.68
CA GLU A 571 23.58 -28.20 24.54
C GLU A 571 24.68 -27.21 24.98
N GLU A 572 25.96 -27.60 24.84
CA GLU A 572 27.18 -26.77 25.10
C GLU A 572 27.23 -26.08 26.50
N GLY A 573 26.40 -26.51 27.46
CA GLY A 573 26.24 -25.96 28.82
C GLY A 573 25.01 -26.60 29.51
N ILE A 574 24.68 -26.25 30.75
CA ILE A 574 23.36 -26.59 31.32
C ILE A 574 22.54 -25.32 31.49
N LEU A 575 21.46 -25.22 30.73
CA LEU A 575 20.37 -24.31 31.02
C LEU A 575 19.31 -25.05 31.84
N ILE A 576 18.96 -24.53 33.01
CA ILE A 576 17.87 -25.03 33.83
C ILE A 576 16.84 -23.92 34.04
N TYR A 577 15.59 -24.25 33.71
CA TYR A 577 14.46 -23.43 34.11
C TYR A 577 13.92 -24.01 35.42
N CYS A 578 14.33 -23.45 36.54
CA CYS A 578 13.97 -23.96 37.86
C CYS A 578 12.47 -23.73 38.12
N ALA A 579 11.80 -24.75 38.67
CA ALA A 579 10.41 -24.63 39.09
C ALA A 579 10.26 -23.60 40.23
N GLU A 580 11.26 -23.52 41.10
CA GLU A 580 11.34 -22.59 42.22
C GLU A 580 12.76 -22.01 42.32
N LYS A 581 12.91 -20.85 42.96
CA LYS A 581 14.22 -20.24 43.20
C LYS A 581 15.04 -21.13 44.15
N PRO A 582 16.25 -21.59 43.75
CA PRO A 582 17.08 -22.37 44.64
C PRO A 582 17.62 -21.51 45.80
N GLU A 583 17.53 -22.00 47.02
CA GLU A 583 17.87 -21.27 48.25
C GLU A 583 19.39 -21.09 48.45
N ASN A 584 20.17 -22.09 48.02
CA ASN A 584 21.62 -22.17 48.21
C ASN A 584 22.28 -23.06 47.12
N ILE A 585 23.62 -23.14 47.15
CA ILE A 585 24.40 -23.96 46.23
C ILE A 585 23.97 -25.43 46.23
N GLU A 586 23.67 -26.02 47.38
CA GLU A 586 23.23 -27.41 47.49
C GLU A 586 21.89 -27.67 46.77
N SER A 587 20.92 -26.76 46.92
CA SER A 587 19.62 -26.86 46.22
C SER A 587 19.78 -26.76 44.69
N LEU A 588 20.69 -25.91 44.21
CA LEU A 588 21.00 -25.78 42.79
C LEU A 588 21.73 -27.03 42.25
N ARG A 589 22.65 -27.62 43.03
CA ARG A 589 23.32 -28.88 42.66
C ARG A 589 22.32 -30.02 42.51
N ARG A 590 21.41 -30.19 43.46
CA ARG A 590 20.34 -31.20 43.39
C ARG A 590 19.44 -30.98 42.19
N ALA A 591 19.08 -29.73 41.92
CA ALA A 591 18.26 -29.39 40.76
C ALA A 591 18.95 -29.77 39.44
N ILE A 592 20.28 -29.93 39.40
CA ILE A 592 21.04 -30.25 38.18
C ILE A 592 21.43 -31.74 38.10
N ASN A 593 21.79 -32.38 39.21
CA ASN A 593 22.57 -33.62 39.25
C ASN A 593 21.78 -34.94 39.15
N ASP A 594 20.87 -35.08 38.18
CA ASP A 594 20.06 -36.32 38.05
C ASP A 594 20.83 -37.51 37.47
N ASN A 595 21.99 -37.30 36.83
CA ASN A 595 22.77 -38.33 36.12
C ASN A 595 24.30 -38.16 36.29
N ASP A 596 24.73 -37.70 37.46
CA ASP A 596 26.15 -37.48 37.79
C ASP A 596 26.87 -36.47 36.86
N PHE A 597 26.09 -35.59 36.24
CA PHE A 597 26.56 -34.64 35.23
C PHE A 597 27.59 -33.66 35.80
N LEU A 598 27.39 -33.21 37.04
CA LEU A 598 28.26 -32.24 37.70
C LEU A 598 29.65 -32.83 38.03
N ASN A 599 29.76 -34.15 38.11
CA ASN A 599 30.98 -34.85 38.54
C ASN A 599 31.85 -35.31 37.36
N ARG A 600 31.42 -35.13 36.10
CA ARG A 600 32.23 -35.48 34.92
C ARG A 600 33.29 -34.41 34.65
N ASP A 601 34.56 -34.80 34.52
CA ASP A 601 35.69 -33.89 34.27
C ASP A 601 35.49 -33.01 33.02
N VAL A 602 34.95 -33.60 31.96
CA VAL A 602 34.61 -32.91 30.69
C VAL A 602 33.57 -31.78 30.86
N ASN A 603 32.84 -31.74 31.98
CA ASN A 603 31.83 -30.73 32.25
C ASN A 603 32.30 -29.62 33.19
N GLN A 604 33.45 -29.75 33.86
CA GLN A 604 33.88 -28.78 34.89
C GLN A 604 34.03 -27.34 34.36
N ASN A 605 34.38 -27.20 33.09
CA ASN A 605 34.53 -25.91 32.41
C ASN A 605 33.27 -25.43 31.69
N LYS A 606 32.14 -26.16 31.80
CA LYS A 606 30.85 -25.72 31.26
C LYS A 606 30.19 -24.73 32.22
N VAL A 607 29.29 -23.92 31.66
CA VAL A 607 28.53 -22.93 32.40
C VAL A 607 27.11 -23.44 32.66
N VAL A 608 26.64 -23.21 33.88
CA VAL A 608 25.24 -23.38 34.27
C VAL A 608 24.55 -22.03 34.15
N ILE A 609 23.42 -21.99 33.46
CA ILE A 609 22.48 -20.87 33.47
C ILE A 609 21.23 -21.35 34.18
N ALA A 610 20.95 -20.80 35.36
CA ALA A 610 19.75 -21.10 36.13
C ALA A 610 18.79 -19.91 36.10
N LEU A 611 17.56 -20.14 35.66
CA LEU A 611 16.48 -19.14 35.59
C LEU A 611 15.32 -19.59 36.48
N TRP A 612 14.69 -18.66 37.19
CA TRP A 612 13.51 -18.90 38.02
C TRP A 612 12.58 -17.68 38.00
N HIS A 613 11.34 -17.88 38.43
CA HIS A 613 10.38 -16.78 38.59
C HIS A 613 10.84 -15.79 39.66
N LYS A 614 10.74 -14.49 39.34
CA LYS A 614 11.05 -13.41 40.29
C LYS A 614 10.14 -13.40 41.50
#